data_AF-A8AC41-F1
#
_entry.id   AF-A8AC41-F1
#
_cell.length_a   1.000
_cell.length_b   1.000
_cell.length_c   1.000
_cell.angle_alpha   90.00
_cell.angle_beta   90.00
_cell.angle_gamma   90.00
#
_symmetry.space_group_name_H-M   'P 1'
#
loop_
_entity.id
_entity.type
_entity.pdbx_description
1 polymer ?
#
loop_
_entity_poly.entity_id
_entity_poly.type
_entity_poly.pdbx_seq_one_letter_code
_entity_poly.pdbx_strand_id
1 'polypeptide(L)'
;MPGHDDPRYLLAWWGLEKVERVVRNPGRPIDKGRANELLREAWSELKRLRWSGLPAEMASQSAPGLSKLASELKEVLGLGSEEKDELRARASWALGYLQALPTLLKLGEEVSPGRAVLVFSGRVLTVKDHPNADKLKVTRTGLGKVAITVVTNISEVKEGEVRAVALLPPAELRGVVSWGMFCSGPLDLEEGKPYPPYDEGAVGAQVEALLKEATRIKK
;
A
#
# COMPACT_ATOMS: atom_id res chain seq x y z
N MET A 1 -10.35 20.03 6.11
CA MET A 1 -9.04 19.74 6.72
C MET A 1 -8.95 18.25 6.92
N PRO A 2 -7.93 17.55 6.42
CA PRO A 2 -7.68 16.16 6.79
C PRO A 2 -7.67 16.05 8.31
N GLY A 3 -8.67 15.38 8.88
CA GLY A 3 -8.73 15.14 10.31
C GLY A 3 -7.68 14.14 10.76
N HIS A 4 -7.51 13.99 12.07
CA HIS A 4 -6.66 12.91 12.61
C HIS A 4 -7.21 11.51 12.28
N ASP A 5 -8.48 11.41 11.91
CA ASP A 5 -9.14 10.19 11.42
C ASP A 5 -9.19 10.11 9.89
N ASP A 6 -8.46 10.97 9.17
CA ASP A 6 -8.34 10.87 7.72
C ASP A 6 -7.81 9.47 7.33
N PRO A 7 -8.49 8.75 6.42
CA PRO A 7 -8.09 7.41 6.00
C PRO A 7 -6.63 7.30 5.55
N ARG A 8 -6.08 8.36 4.95
CA ARG A 8 -4.69 8.38 4.49
C ARG A 8 -3.71 8.33 5.65
N TYR A 9 -3.97 9.11 6.71
CA TYR A 9 -3.15 9.07 7.91
C TYR A 9 -3.32 7.77 8.68
N LEU A 10 -4.54 7.24 8.76
CA LEU A 10 -4.80 5.96 9.43
C LEU A 10 -4.11 4.79 8.73
N LEU A 11 -4.13 4.74 7.39
CA LEU A 11 -3.39 3.72 6.62
C LEU A 11 -1.88 3.85 6.81
N ALA A 12 -1.35 5.07 6.77
CA ALA A 12 0.05 5.33 7.07
C ALA A 12 0.42 4.89 8.50
N TRP A 13 -0.46 5.15 9.48
CA TRP A 13 -0.29 4.79 10.89
C TRP A 13 -0.26 3.27 11.08
N TRP A 14 -1.22 2.58 10.47
CA TRP A 14 -1.28 1.12 10.46
C TRP A 14 -0.05 0.50 9.78
N GLY A 15 0.37 1.08 8.65
CA GLY A 15 1.51 0.60 7.88
C GLY A 15 2.82 0.73 8.65
N LEU A 16 3.04 1.87 9.31
CA LEU A 16 4.26 2.11 10.09
C LEU A 16 4.37 1.18 11.31
N GLU A 17 3.24 0.74 11.89
CA GLU A 17 3.22 -0.32 12.90
C GLU A 17 3.72 -1.67 12.35
N LYS A 18 3.38 -2.01 11.09
CA LYS A 18 3.94 -3.22 10.44
C LYS A 18 5.43 -3.11 10.21
N VAL A 19 5.90 -1.93 9.80
CA VAL A 19 7.34 -1.64 9.66
C VAL A 19 8.05 -1.83 10.99
N GLU A 20 7.51 -1.30 12.08
CA GLU A 20 8.08 -1.48 13.43
C GLU A 20 8.18 -2.95 13.84
N ARG A 21 7.15 -3.75 13.54
CA ARG A 21 7.18 -5.19 13.79
C ARG A 21 8.30 -5.89 13.03
N VAL A 22 8.57 -5.48 11.79
CA VAL A 22 9.70 -5.98 11.00
C VAL A 22 11.03 -5.50 11.57
N VAL A 23 11.16 -4.24 12.00
CA VAL A 23 12.40 -3.75 12.65
C VAL A 23 12.72 -4.57 13.91
N ARG A 24 11.70 -4.90 14.71
CA ARG A 24 11.86 -5.74 15.91
C ARG A 24 12.29 -7.17 15.55
N ASN A 25 11.60 -7.76 14.58
CA ASN A 25 11.79 -9.15 14.14
C ASN A 25 12.06 -9.20 12.62
N PRO A 26 13.29 -8.89 12.16
CA PRO A 26 13.54 -8.66 10.74
C PRO A 26 13.54 -9.93 9.90
N GLY A 27 13.70 -11.11 10.50
CA GLY A 27 13.81 -12.39 9.79
C GLY A 27 15.08 -12.54 8.93
N ARG A 28 15.90 -11.48 8.82
CA ARG A 28 17.20 -11.46 8.15
C ARG A 28 18.11 -10.39 8.75
N PRO A 29 19.43 -10.44 8.52
CA PRO A 29 20.35 -9.40 8.98
C PRO A 29 20.00 -8.02 8.42
N ILE A 30 19.99 -7.00 9.29
CA ILE A 30 19.77 -5.59 8.97
C ILE A 30 20.62 -4.71 9.90
N ASP A 31 20.86 -3.45 9.53
CA ASP A 31 21.36 -2.44 10.46
C ASP A 31 20.23 -2.01 11.42
N LYS A 32 20.13 -2.69 12.57
CA LYS A 32 19.12 -2.39 13.59
C LYS A 32 19.28 -1.01 14.21
N GLY A 33 20.50 -0.48 14.31
CA GLY A 33 20.74 0.84 14.89
C GLY A 33 20.10 1.91 14.02
N ARG A 34 20.48 1.90 12.74
CA ARG A 34 19.93 2.82 11.73
C ARG A 34 18.42 2.64 11.53
N ALA A 35 17.93 1.40 11.50
CA ALA A 35 16.50 1.13 11.34
C ALA A 35 15.65 1.73 12.47
N ASN A 36 16.11 1.63 13.72
CA ASN A 36 15.38 2.18 14.87
C ASN A 36 15.41 3.71 14.91
N GLU A 37 16.52 4.32 14.50
CA GLU A 37 16.64 5.78 14.36
C GLU A 37 15.64 6.30 13.33
N LEU A 38 15.69 5.78 12.11
CA LEU A 38 14.79 6.14 11.02
C LEU A 38 13.32 5.90 11.36
N LEU A 39 13.00 4.78 12.03
CA LEU A 39 11.64 4.47 12.45
C LEU A 39 11.11 5.49 13.46
N ARG A 40 11.95 5.93 14.41
CA ARG A 40 11.58 6.95 15.41
C ARG A 40 11.29 8.29 14.74
N GLU A 41 12.13 8.69 13.78
CA GLU A 41 11.92 9.89 12.99
C GLU A 41 10.63 9.80 12.17
N ALA A 42 10.39 8.66 11.50
CA ALA A 42 9.18 8.44 10.71
C ALA A 42 7.90 8.51 11.57
N TRP A 43 7.91 7.94 12.78
CA TRP A 43 6.79 8.06 13.72
C TRP A 43 6.56 9.51 14.14
N SER A 44 7.63 10.25 14.40
CA SER A 44 7.57 11.65 14.83
C SER A 44 6.99 12.53 13.72
N GLU A 45 7.46 12.33 12.48
CA GLU A 45 6.99 13.04 11.29
C GLU A 45 5.53 12.73 10.98
N LEU A 46 5.14 11.45 11.00
CA LEU A 46 3.75 11.07 10.76
C LEU A 46 2.82 11.60 11.84
N LYS A 47 3.25 11.58 13.12
CA LYS A 47 2.49 12.18 14.23
C LYS A 47 2.35 13.69 14.04
N ARG A 48 3.41 14.38 13.66
CA ARG A 48 3.34 15.81 13.35
C ARG A 48 2.32 16.09 12.25
N LEU A 49 2.35 15.37 11.14
CA LEU A 49 1.42 15.56 10.01
C LEU A 49 -0.03 15.27 10.42
N ARG A 50 -0.28 14.12 11.01
CA ARG A 50 -1.62 13.64 11.37
C ARG A 50 -2.36 14.55 12.36
N TRP A 51 -1.62 15.18 13.28
CA TRP A 51 -2.19 16.11 14.27
C TRP A 51 -1.87 17.59 13.98
N SER A 52 -1.37 17.91 12.78
CA SER A 52 -1.02 19.29 12.41
C SER A 52 -2.23 20.20 12.23
N GLY A 53 -3.40 19.64 11.87
CA GLY A 53 -4.57 20.42 11.45
C GLY A 53 -4.36 21.19 10.14
N LEU A 54 -3.30 20.90 9.39
CA LEU A 54 -3.01 21.57 8.12
C LEU A 54 -4.04 21.21 7.04
N PRO A 55 -4.40 22.15 6.16
CA PRO A 55 -5.05 21.82 4.88
C PRO A 55 -4.25 20.79 4.08
N ALA A 56 -4.92 20.01 3.25
CA ALA A 56 -4.33 18.86 2.58
C ALA A 56 -3.15 19.24 1.67
N GLU A 57 -3.23 20.39 1.00
CA GLU A 57 -2.15 20.91 0.15
C GLU A 57 -0.91 21.29 0.96
N MET A 58 -1.08 21.96 2.12
CA MET A 58 0.03 22.31 3.00
C MET A 58 0.65 21.07 3.66
N ALA A 59 -0.18 20.10 4.04
CA ALA A 59 0.29 18.82 4.56
C ALA A 59 1.09 18.05 3.50
N SER A 60 0.64 18.07 2.23
CA SER A 60 1.38 17.49 1.10
C SER A 60 2.76 18.10 0.95
N GLN A 61 2.87 19.43 1.03
CA GLN A 61 4.15 20.17 0.94
C GLN A 61 5.07 19.91 2.13
N SER A 62 4.52 19.53 3.28
CA SER A 62 5.28 19.25 4.51
C SER A 62 5.70 17.78 4.64
N ALA A 63 5.12 16.88 3.84
CA ALA A 63 5.38 15.44 3.89
C ALA A 63 6.63 14.89 3.15
N PRO A 64 7.41 15.63 2.32
CA PRO A 64 8.58 15.05 1.64
C PRO A 64 9.64 14.44 2.56
N GLY A 65 9.80 14.96 3.78
CA GLY A 65 10.69 14.38 4.79
C GLY A 65 10.31 12.95 5.15
N LEU A 66 9.02 12.69 5.33
CA LEU A 66 8.50 11.34 5.60
C LEU A 66 8.70 10.41 4.41
N SER A 67 8.53 10.89 3.17
CA SER A 67 8.81 10.10 1.97
C SER A 67 10.28 9.67 1.89
N LYS A 68 11.20 10.56 2.24
CA LYS A 68 12.65 10.26 2.27
C LYS A 68 12.97 9.20 3.33
N LEU A 69 12.47 9.37 4.56
CA LEU A 69 12.62 8.40 5.65
C LEU A 69 12.08 7.03 5.26
N ALA A 70 10.94 6.98 4.59
CA ALA A 70 10.36 5.73 4.11
C ALA A 70 11.23 5.03 3.05
N SER A 71 11.88 5.79 2.17
CA SER A 71 12.85 5.24 1.21
C SER A 71 14.06 4.63 1.90
N GLU A 72 14.67 5.36 2.83
CA GLU A 72 15.84 4.88 3.57
C GLU A 72 15.49 3.64 4.42
N LEU A 73 14.32 3.63 5.09
CA LEU A 73 13.83 2.45 5.80
C LEU A 73 13.67 1.25 4.88
N LYS A 74 13.17 1.46 3.66
CA LYS A 74 12.95 0.37 2.70
C LYS A 74 14.27 -0.27 2.29
N GLU A 75 15.29 0.55 2.06
CA GLU A 75 16.64 0.11 1.73
C GLU A 75 17.30 -0.63 2.91
N VAL A 76 17.29 -0.04 4.11
CA VAL A 76 17.87 -0.65 5.33
C VAL A 76 17.23 -1.99 5.66
N LEU A 77 15.91 -2.10 5.47
CA LEU A 77 15.18 -3.35 5.68
C LEU A 77 15.27 -4.31 4.49
N GLY A 78 15.79 -3.87 3.35
CA GLY A 78 15.91 -4.57 2.07
C GLY A 78 14.58 -4.92 1.37
N LEU A 79 13.49 -4.24 1.72
CA LEU A 79 12.12 -4.66 1.39
C LEU A 79 11.79 -4.47 -0.10
N GLY A 80 11.19 -5.49 -0.73
CA GLY A 80 10.85 -5.50 -2.16
C GLY A 80 9.36 -5.76 -2.45
N SER A 81 8.96 -5.76 -3.73
CA SER A 81 7.59 -6.06 -4.19
C SER A 81 7.31 -7.55 -4.41
N GLU A 82 8.25 -8.42 -4.01
CA GLU A 82 8.18 -9.88 -4.16
C GLU A 82 8.29 -10.61 -2.81
N GLU A 83 8.12 -9.89 -1.70
CA GLU A 83 8.11 -10.49 -0.37
C GLU A 83 6.99 -11.55 -0.29
N LYS A 84 7.38 -12.77 0.12
CA LYS A 84 6.50 -13.91 0.32
C LYS A 84 5.97 -14.02 1.74
N ASP A 85 6.67 -13.41 2.70
CA ASP A 85 6.20 -13.27 4.07
C ASP A 85 5.20 -12.11 4.15
N GLU A 86 4.01 -12.36 4.69
CA GLU A 86 2.93 -11.37 4.72
C GLU A 86 3.31 -10.12 5.51
N LEU A 87 3.98 -10.26 6.66
CA LEU A 87 4.34 -9.11 7.49
C LEU A 87 5.35 -8.22 6.77
N ARG A 88 6.35 -8.81 6.13
CA ARG A 88 7.35 -8.10 5.34
C ARG A 88 6.74 -7.48 4.08
N ALA A 89 5.82 -8.17 3.41
CA ALA A 89 5.06 -7.60 2.30
C ALA A 89 4.25 -6.37 2.73
N ARG A 90 3.54 -6.44 3.86
CA ARG A 90 2.81 -5.30 4.44
C ARG A 90 3.73 -4.14 4.81
N ALA A 91 4.90 -4.39 5.38
CA ALA A 91 5.90 -3.36 5.65
C ALA A 91 6.44 -2.71 4.37
N SER A 92 6.71 -3.50 3.33
CA SER A 92 7.15 -3.01 2.02
C SER A 92 6.10 -2.12 1.36
N TRP A 93 4.84 -2.56 1.38
CA TRP A 93 3.70 -1.76 0.93
C TRP A 93 3.57 -0.46 1.74
N ALA A 94 3.68 -0.54 3.07
CA ALA A 94 3.56 0.62 3.95
C ALA A 94 4.61 1.70 3.64
N LEU A 95 5.86 1.30 3.39
CA LEU A 95 6.91 2.24 3.01
C LEU A 95 6.64 2.87 1.65
N GLY A 96 6.13 2.10 0.68
CA GLY A 96 5.67 2.65 -0.60
C GLY A 96 4.48 3.62 -0.43
N TYR A 97 3.57 3.31 0.48
CA TYR A 97 2.44 4.17 0.82
C TYR A 97 2.90 5.49 1.44
N LEU A 98 3.82 5.45 2.40
CA LEU A 98 4.41 6.63 3.03
C LEU A 98 5.15 7.50 2.00
N GLN A 99 5.88 6.89 1.06
CA GLN A 99 6.50 7.61 -0.06
C GLN A 99 5.47 8.38 -0.89
N ALA A 100 4.30 7.79 -1.13
CA ALA A 100 3.24 8.35 -1.94
C ALA A 100 2.23 9.23 -1.16
N LEU A 101 2.33 9.29 0.17
CA LEU A 101 1.43 10.07 1.00
C LEU A 101 1.31 11.55 0.56
N PRO A 102 2.39 12.27 0.19
CA PRO A 102 2.26 13.63 -0.34
C PRO A 102 1.33 13.69 -1.56
N THR A 103 1.41 12.72 -2.47
CA THR A 103 0.54 12.66 -3.65
C THR A 103 -0.91 12.35 -3.28
N LEU A 104 -1.13 11.47 -2.32
CA LEU A 104 -2.48 11.15 -1.82
C LEU A 104 -3.12 12.34 -1.07
N LEU A 105 -2.33 13.16 -0.39
CA LEU A 105 -2.80 14.37 0.26
C LEU A 105 -3.34 15.40 -0.75
N LYS A 106 -2.81 15.43 -1.98
CA LYS A 106 -3.30 16.30 -3.06
C LYS A 106 -4.70 15.95 -3.58
N LEU A 107 -5.28 14.83 -3.15
CA LEU A 107 -6.67 14.48 -3.47
C LEU A 107 -7.70 15.41 -2.80
N GLY A 108 -7.26 16.29 -1.90
CA GLY A 108 -8.09 17.29 -1.25
C GLY A 108 -8.42 16.94 0.20
N GLU A 109 -9.43 17.64 0.71
CA GLU A 109 -9.76 17.70 2.13
C GLU A 109 -10.53 16.48 2.64
N GLU A 110 -11.44 15.96 1.82
CA GLU A 110 -12.28 14.81 2.16
C GLU A 110 -12.01 13.66 1.20
N VAL A 111 -11.48 12.58 1.77
CA VAL A 111 -11.14 11.36 1.03
C VAL A 111 -11.81 10.20 1.73
N SER A 112 -12.67 9.49 1.01
CA SER A 112 -13.28 8.25 1.48
C SER A 112 -12.25 7.12 1.55
N PRO A 113 -12.52 6.05 2.33
CA PRO A 113 -11.59 4.95 2.53
C PRO A 113 -11.03 4.35 1.24
N GLY A 114 -11.86 4.04 0.23
CA GLY A 114 -11.38 3.44 -1.01
C GLY A 114 -10.50 4.40 -1.83
N ARG A 115 -10.78 5.71 -1.76
CA ARG A 115 -9.96 6.75 -2.40
C ARG A 115 -8.62 6.99 -1.71
N ALA A 116 -8.38 6.41 -0.54
CA ALA A 116 -7.15 6.58 0.22
C ALA A 116 -6.01 5.68 -0.24
N VAL A 117 -6.25 4.78 -1.21
CA VAL A 117 -5.22 3.91 -1.79
C VAL A 117 -4.88 4.31 -3.22
N LEU A 118 -3.68 3.94 -3.64
CA LEU A 118 -3.24 4.20 -5.01
C LEU A 118 -3.87 3.19 -5.97
N VAL A 119 -4.27 3.67 -7.15
CA VAL A 119 -4.77 2.84 -8.24
C VAL A 119 -3.91 3.11 -9.48
N PHE A 120 -3.48 2.04 -10.15
CA PHE A 120 -2.70 2.12 -11.38
C PHE A 120 -3.29 1.21 -12.45
N SER A 121 -3.07 1.55 -13.71
CA SER A 121 -3.25 0.59 -14.80
C SER A 121 -2.18 -0.50 -14.69
N GLY A 122 -2.60 -1.76 -14.70
CA GLY A 122 -1.72 -2.92 -14.58
C GLY A 122 -1.95 -3.92 -15.70
N ARG A 123 -0.87 -4.30 -16.40
CA ARG A 123 -0.91 -5.34 -17.44
C ARG A 123 -0.78 -6.72 -16.81
N VAL A 124 -1.70 -7.62 -17.12
CA VAL A 124 -1.61 -9.02 -16.72
C VAL A 124 -0.52 -9.70 -17.54
N LEU A 125 0.59 -10.06 -16.91
CA LEU A 125 1.74 -10.69 -17.55
C LEU A 125 1.58 -12.21 -17.62
N THR A 126 1.09 -12.82 -16.53
CA THR A 126 0.81 -14.26 -16.49
C THR A 126 -0.44 -14.54 -15.67
N VAL A 127 -1.17 -15.60 -16.04
CA VAL A 127 -2.33 -16.10 -15.29
C VAL A 127 -2.13 -17.58 -14.96
N LYS A 128 -2.27 -17.94 -13.69
CA LYS A 128 -2.19 -19.33 -13.22
C LYS A 128 -3.34 -19.63 -12.27
N ASP A 129 -3.79 -20.88 -12.23
CA ASP A 129 -4.75 -21.29 -11.21
C ASP A 129 -4.08 -21.34 -9.83
N HIS A 130 -4.84 -21.01 -8.78
CA HIS A 130 -4.30 -20.96 -7.44
C HIS A 130 -4.01 -22.38 -6.92
N PRO A 131 -2.82 -22.64 -6.36
CA PRO A 131 -2.40 -24.00 -5.96
C PRO A 131 -3.27 -24.66 -4.87
N ASN A 132 -4.12 -23.87 -4.20
CA ASN A 132 -4.85 -24.25 -2.98
C ASN A 132 -6.31 -23.74 -2.99
N ALA A 133 -6.82 -23.27 -4.14
CA ALA A 133 -8.18 -22.73 -4.28
C ALA A 133 -8.70 -22.73 -5.71
N ASP A 134 -9.67 -23.60 -6.00
CA ASP A 134 -10.19 -23.83 -7.36
C ASP A 134 -10.85 -22.60 -8.01
N LYS A 135 -11.31 -21.64 -7.20
CA LYS A 135 -12.00 -20.43 -7.68
C LYS A 135 -11.10 -19.19 -7.77
N LEU A 136 -9.82 -19.32 -7.45
CA LEU A 136 -8.87 -18.21 -7.46
C LEU A 136 -7.83 -18.40 -8.55
N LYS A 137 -7.41 -17.27 -9.11
CA LYS A 137 -6.30 -17.17 -10.04
C LYS A 137 -5.20 -16.33 -9.41
N VAL A 138 -3.96 -16.72 -9.66
CA VAL A 138 -2.75 -15.99 -9.28
C VAL A 138 -2.21 -15.33 -10.54
N THR A 139 -2.21 -14.00 -10.57
CA THR A 139 -1.69 -13.24 -11.70
C THR A 139 -0.39 -12.54 -11.33
N ARG A 140 0.54 -12.50 -12.29
CA ARG A 140 1.65 -11.53 -12.23
C ARG A 140 1.21 -10.31 -13.02
N THR A 141 1.23 -9.15 -12.39
CA THR A 141 0.72 -7.91 -12.98
C THR A 141 1.81 -6.85 -13.00
N GLY A 142 2.14 -6.36 -14.19
CA GLY A 142 3.11 -5.29 -14.42
C GLY A 142 2.49 -3.92 -14.22
N LEU A 143 3.15 -3.06 -13.46
CA LEU A 143 2.79 -1.67 -13.16
C LEU A 143 3.82 -0.71 -13.77
N GLY A 144 4.33 -1.03 -14.96
CA GLY A 144 5.44 -0.33 -15.61
C GLY A 144 6.80 -0.80 -15.07
N LYS A 145 7.33 -0.13 -14.03
CA LYS A 145 8.69 -0.42 -13.53
C LYS A 145 8.79 -1.62 -12.59
N VAL A 146 7.67 -2.04 -12.02
CA VAL A 146 7.59 -3.13 -11.05
C VAL A 146 6.48 -4.09 -11.43
N ALA A 147 6.60 -5.33 -11.00
CA ALA A 147 5.52 -6.31 -11.10
C ALA A 147 5.14 -6.81 -9.71
N ILE A 148 3.85 -7.06 -9.53
CA ILE A 148 3.26 -7.54 -8.29
C ILE A 148 2.42 -8.79 -8.53
N THR A 149 2.18 -9.53 -7.46
CA THR A 149 1.24 -10.66 -7.50
C THR A 149 -0.15 -10.16 -7.11
N VAL A 150 -1.15 -10.45 -7.93
CA VAL A 150 -2.56 -10.17 -7.62
C VAL A 150 -3.31 -11.48 -7.66
N VAL A 151 -3.98 -11.81 -6.56
CA VAL A 151 -4.88 -12.96 -6.49
C VAL A 151 -6.30 -12.47 -6.75
N THR A 152 -7.01 -13.12 -7.66
CA THR A 152 -8.34 -12.68 -8.12
C THR A 152 -9.30 -13.84 -8.27
N ASN A 153 -10.59 -13.57 -8.07
CA ASN A 153 -11.68 -14.50 -8.37
C ASN A 153 -12.32 -14.23 -9.74
N ILE A 154 -11.79 -13.28 -10.52
CA ILE A 154 -12.27 -12.99 -11.88
C ILE A 154 -11.88 -14.15 -12.79
N SER A 155 -12.87 -14.94 -13.22
CA SER A 155 -12.67 -16.13 -14.04
C SER A 155 -12.12 -15.82 -15.43
N GLU A 156 -12.50 -14.67 -16.01
CA GLU A 156 -12.18 -14.28 -17.38
C GLU A 156 -10.93 -13.39 -17.50
N VAL A 157 -10.09 -13.33 -16.46
CA VAL A 157 -8.82 -12.58 -16.51
C VAL A 157 -7.88 -13.23 -17.53
N LYS A 158 -7.27 -12.43 -18.41
CA LYS A 158 -6.46 -12.90 -19.55
C LYS A 158 -5.09 -12.23 -19.57
N GLU A 159 -4.08 -12.96 -20.02
CA GLU A 159 -2.76 -12.40 -20.28
C GLU A 159 -2.82 -11.30 -21.35
N GLY A 160 -2.01 -10.25 -21.17
CA GLY A 160 -1.94 -9.10 -22.07
C GLY A 160 -2.96 -7.99 -21.78
N GLU A 161 -4.05 -8.28 -21.07
CA GLU A 161 -5.06 -7.26 -20.76
C GLU A 161 -4.55 -6.26 -19.71
N VAL A 162 -5.03 -5.02 -19.79
CA VAL A 162 -4.75 -3.97 -18.81
C VAL A 162 -5.99 -3.73 -17.98
N ARG A 163 -5.85 -3.68 -16.65
CA ARG A 163 -6.95 -3.38 -15.70
C ARG A 163 -6.49 -2.38 -14.66
N ALA A 164 -7.43 -1.68 -14.03
CA ALA A 164 -7.13 -0.90 -12.84
C ALA A 164 -6.82 -1.84 -11.67
N VAL A 165 -5.74 -1.54 -10.95
CA VAL A 165 -5.27 -2.30 -9.79
C VAL A 165 -5.18 -1.36 -8.60
N ALA A 166 -6.00 -1.60 -7.58
CA ALA A 166 -5.88 -0.94 -6.30
C ALA A 166 -4.76 -1.59 -5.49
N LEU A 167 -3.76 -0.80 -5.08
CA LEU A 167 -2.65 -1.23 -4.24
C LEU A 167 -3.09 -1.26 -2.78
N LEU A 168 -3.72 -2.35 -2.40
CA LEU A 168 -4.16 -2.62 -1.03
C LEU A 168 -3.01 -3.21 -0.21
N PRO A 169 -3.04 -3.08 1.14
CA PRO A 169 -2.10 -3.78 1.99
C PRO A 169 -2.07 -5.27 1.67
N PRO A 170 -0.87 -5.86 1.49
CA PRO A 170 -0.76 -7.25 1.12
C PRO A 170 -1.45 -8.19 2.11
N ALA A 171 -2.12 -9.18 1.54
CA ALA A 171 -2.84 -10.21 2.29
C ALA A 171 -2.41 -11.60 1.79
N GLU A 172 -2.16 -12.50 2.73
CA GLU A 172 -1.93 -13.90 2.38
C GLU A 172 -3.26 -14.60 2.13
N LEU A 173 -3.44 -15.10 0.92
CA LEU A 173 -4.58 -15.89 0.51
C LEU A 173 -4.08 -17.32 0.28
N ARG A 174 -4.28 -18.19 1.26
CA ARG A 174 -3.96 -19.64 1.18
C ARG A 174 -2.51 -19.91 0.72
N GLY A 175 -1.55 -19.22 1.33
CA GLY A 175 -0.12 -19.36 1.05
C GLY A 175 0.40 -18.51 -0.12
N VAL A 176 -0.44 -17.66 -0.73
CA VAL A 176 0.00 -16.72 -1.78
C VAL A 176 -0.27 -15.29 -1.32
N VAL A 177 0.79 -14.47 -1.26
CA VAL A 177 0.67 -13.04 -0.93
C VAL A 177 0.16 -12.26 -2.13
N SER A 178 -1.04 -11.68 -2.00
CA SER A 178 -1.61 -10.73 -2.96
C SER A 178 -1.27 -9.31 -2.56
N TRP A 179 -0.84 -8.48 -3.51
CA TRP A 179 -0.39 -7.09 -3.31
C TRP A 179 -1.42 -6.04 -3.73
N GLY A 180 -2.62 -6.48 -4.10
CA GLY A 180 -3.68 -5.58 -4.54
C GLY A 180 -4.90 -6.35 -5.02
N MET A 181 -5.79 -5.60 -5.66
CA MET A 181 -7.04 -6.11 -6.20
C MET A 181 -7.37 -5.41 -7.52
N PHE A 182 -7.86 -6.16 -8.50
CA PHE A 182 -8.42 -5.56 -9.72
C PHE A 182 -9.73 -4.85 -9.40
N CYS A 183 -9.89 -3.61 -9.86
CA CYS A 183 -11.07 -2.78 -9.62
C CYS A 183 -11.79 -2.33 -10.90
N SER A 184 -11.43 -2.89 -12.06
CA SER A 184 -12.12 -2.63 -13.32
C SER A 184 -12.19 -3.85 -14.23
N GLY A 185 -13.02 -3.75 -15.26
CA GLY A 185 -12.87 -4.55 -16.48
C GLY A 185 -11.58 -4.18 -17.25
N PRO A 186 -11.35 -4.81 -18.41
CA PRO A 186 -10.27 -4.43 -19.32
C PRO A 186 -10.34 -2.95 -19.69
N LEU A 187 -9.18 -2.31 -19.78
CA LEU A 187 -9.00 -0.90 -20.09
C LEU A 187 -8.13 -0.73 -21.34
N ASP A 188 -8.41 0.31 -22.10
CA ASP A 188 -7.54 0.77 -23.20
C ASP A 188 -6.58 1.85 -22.69
N LEU A 189 -5.60 1.42 -21.89
CA LEU A 189 -4.56 2.27 -21.30
C LEU A 189 -3.20 1.59 -21.37
N GLU A 190 -2.13 2.37 -21.41
CA GLU A 190 -0.78 1.87 -21.15
C GLU A 190 -0.64 1.39 -19.69
N GLU A 191 0.26 0.45 -19.44
CA GLU A 191 0.58 -0.01 -18.09
C GLU A 191 1.31 1.04 -17.25
N GLY A 192 1.14 0.97 -15.93
CA GLY A 192 1.84 1.80 -14.94
C GLY A 192 1.38 3.25 -14.86
N LYS A 193 0.26 3.63 -15.51
CA LYS A 193 -0.30 4.97 -15.41
C LYS A 193 -1.14 5.09 -14.13
N PRO A 194 -1.08 6.23 -13.43
CA PRO A 194 -2.04 6.53 -12.37
C PRO A 194 -3.47 6.41 -12.92
N TYR A 195 -4.32 5.73 -12.17
CA TYR A 195 -5.74 5.60 -12.47
C TYR A 195 -6.54 6.42 -11.44
N PRO A 196 -7.70 6.97 -11.80
CA PRO A 196 -8.53 7.71 -10.84
C PRO A 196 -8.78 6.92 -9.54
N PRO A 197 -8.86 7.61 -8.38
CA PRO A 197 -9.21 6.95 -7.12
C PRO A 197 -10.52 6.17 -7.25
N TYR A 198 -10.54 4.97 -6.68
CA TYR A 198 -11.66 4.04 -6.78
C TYR A 198 -12.25 3.78 -5.40
N ASP A 199 -13.56 4.02 -5.23
CA ASP A 199 -14.21 3.94 -3.91
C ASP A 199 -15.26 2.84 -3.79
N GLU A 200 -15.51 2.11 -4.88
CA GLU A 200 -16.64 1.21 -4.95
C GLU A 200 -16.30 -0.20 -4.46
N GLY A 201 -17.36 -0.96 -4.17
CA GLY A 201 -17.30 -2.40 -3.94
C GLY A 201 -16.34 -2.84 -2.83
N ALA A 202 -15.53 -3.86 -3.13
CA ALA A 202 -14.67 -4.51 -2.14
C ALA A 202 -13.46 -3.67 -1.71
N VAL A 203 -13.06 -2.64 -2.47
CA VAL A 203 -11.88 -1.81 -2.15
C VAL A 203 -12.16 -1.01 -0.88
N GLY A 204 -13.26 -0.26 -0.86
CA GLY A 204 -13.67 0.55 0.29
C GLY A 204 -13.83 -0.29 1.55
N ALA A 205 -14.53 -1.43 1.46
CA ALA A 205 -14.76 -2.33 2.59
C ALA A 205 -13.46 -2.89 3.20
N GLN A 206 -12.48 -3.26 2.37
CA GLN A 206 -11.18 -3.74 2.87
C GLN A 206 -10.40 -2.62 3.56
N VAL A 207 -10.39 -1.41 2.97
CA VAL A 207 -9.72 -0.26 3.60
C VAL A 207 -10.38 0.08 4.93
N GLU A 208 -11.71 0.15 5.01
CA GLU A 208 -12.44 0.43 6.25
C GLU A 208 -12.11 -0.54 7.39
N ALA A 209 -11.96 -1.84 7.08
CA ALA A 209 -11.57 -2.84 8.07
C ALA A 209 -10.18 -2.51 8.65
N LEU A 210 -9.24 -2.11 7.80
CA LEU A 210 -7.89 -1.70 8.21
C LEU A 210 -7.89 -0.39 9.01
N LEU A 211 -8.76 0.57 8.66
CA LEU A 211 -8.89 1.81 9.43
C LEU A 211 -9.35 1.53 10.88
N LYS A 212 -10.27 0.58 11.07
CA LYS A 212 -10.72 0.14 12.40
C LYS A 212 -9.61 -0.53 13.21
N GLU A 213 -8.66 -1.19 12.56
CA GLU A 213 -7.45 -1.68 13.23
C GLU A 213 -6.52 -0.52 13.60
N ALA A 214 -6.34 0.44 12.68
CA ALA A 214 -5.45 1.58 12.85
C ALA A 214 -5.79 2.42 14.09
N THR A 215 -7.08 2.64 14.36
CA THR A 215 -7.55 3.42 15.53
C THR A 215 -7.24 2.77 16.87
N ARG A 216 -6.95 1.45 16.88
CA ARG A 216 -6.60 0.71 18.11
C ARG A 216 -5.11 0.78 18.44
N ILE A 217 -4.28 1.30 17.53
CA ILE A 217 -2.83 1.41 17.71
C ILE A 217 -2.52 2.57 18.66
N LYS A 218 -2.02 2.24 19.86
CA LYS A 218 -1.59 3.22 20.87
C LYS A 218 -0.12 3.57 20.65
N LYS A 219 0.17 4.81 20.23
CA LYS A 219 1.50 5.32 19.89
C LYS A 219 1.65 6.80 20.20
#